data_AF-A0A7J3JNM1-F1
#
_entry.id   AF-A0A7J3JNM1-F1
#
_cell.length_a   1.000
_cell.length_b   1.000
_cell.length_c   1.000
_cell.angle_alpha   90.00
_cell.angle_beta   90.00
_cell.angle_gamma   90.00
#
_symmetry.space_group_name_H-M   'P 1'
#
loop_
_entity.id
_entity.type
_entity.pdbx_description
1 polymer ?
#
loop_
_entity_poly.entity_id
_entity_poly.type
_entity_poly.pdbx_seq_one_letter_code
_entity_poly.pdbx_strand_id
1 'polypeptide(L)'
;LGSPTTLLEQYDLDKIIDMIFTVRSVIPFSAPLHLFGAGHPLIVPFAVALGIDTMDSASYILYAKDGRYMTSKGTYRLEDLGYFPCTCPLCSKHSPEDIQRMPRSKRVEFLALHNLYTILREFREVKQAIREGRLWEYIEGKASSHPAARRAFEQLKKYAEFIYRHSPIVKPNAKAVFILSRDSVYNPRIMVPRRRVVERFNPKARCIDLVPYTRGRIPLGNRSRGSECLSYIYFPILGVAPLQLANRYPYSQFEFGLEVADDIIDDLSYLVFEILLKVRRIGSTITVNMYVCQGEEWQEKLYSRLLSLATGEIDIKMELKTINC
;
A
#
# COMPACT_ATOMS: atom_id res chain seq x y z
N LEU A 1 -8.54 20.70 12.44
CA LEU A 1 -7.21 20.54 13.07
C LEU A 1 -6.46 21.85 12.94
N GLY A 2 -6.01 22.45 14.06
CA GLY A 2 -5.25 23.71 14.05
C GLY A 2 -3.99 23.63 13.19
N SER A 3 -3.48 24.79 12.76
CA SER A 3 -2.48 24.88 11.69
C SER A 3 -1.12 24.31 12.08
N PRO A 4 -0.65 23.18 11.50
CA PRO A 4 0.67 22.64 11.75
C PRO A 4 1.71 23.29 10.82
N THR A 5 1.64 24.61 10.62
CA THR A 5 2.41 25.33 9.59
C THR A 5 3.91 25.14 9.77
N THR A 6 4.39 25.22 11.01
CA THR A 6 5.82 25.02 11.33
C THR A 6 6.30 23.61 10.98
N LEU A 7 5.46 22.59 11.22
CA LEU A 7 5.78 21.20 10.85
C LEU A 7 5.78 21.01 9.33
N LEU A 8 4.87 21.66 8.62
CA LEU A 8 4.83 21.63 7.16
C LEU A 8 6.07 22.29 6.53
N GLU A 9 6.53 23.41 7.10
CA GLU A 9 7.77 24.09 6.69
C GLU A 9 9.00 23.22 6.93
N GLN A 10 9.02 22.46 8.03
CA GLN A 10 10.11 21.55 8.40
C GLN A 10 10.02 20.17 7.72
N TYR A 11 8.98 19.91 6.91
CA TYR A 11 8.72 18.60 6.30
C TYR A 11 8.56 17.45 7.34
N ASP A 12 8.04 17.77 8.52
CA ASP A 12 7.70 16.82 9.59
C ASP A 12 6.32 16.21 9.36
N LEU A 13 6.14 15.61 8.18
CA LEU A 13 4.85 15.11 7.71
C LEU A 13 4.31 13.95 8.56
N ASP A 14 5.19 13.12 9.11
CA ASP A 14 4.85 12.01 10.02
C ASP A 14 4.14 12.49 11.29
N LYS A 15 4.59 13.59 11.91
CA LYS A 15 3.90 14.18 13.07
C LYS A 15 2.51 14.68 12.70
N ILE A 16 2.34 15.20 11.48
CA ILE A 16 1.03 15.64 10.98
C ILE A 16 0.09 14.46 10.81
N ILE A 17 0.58 13.30 10.35
CA ILE A 17 -0.21 12.06 10.28
C ILE A 17 -0.77 11.71 11.67
N ASP A 18 0.06 11.79 12.72
CA ASP A 18 -0.36 11.51 14.10
C ASP A 18 -1.40 12.49 14.61
N MET A 19 -1.20 13.78 14.33
CA MET A 19 -2.16 14.83 14.70
C MET A 19 -3.51 14.60 14.01
N ILE A 20 -3.52 14.28 12.71
CA ILE A 20 -4.74 14.02 11.96
C ILE A 20 -5.44 12.78 12.53
N PHE A 21 -4.71 11.67 12.72
CA PHE A 21 -5.27 10.44 13.27
C PHE A 21 -5.88 10.67 14.66
N THR A 22 -5.15 11.36 15.55
CA THR A 22 -5.60 11.67 16.91
C THR A 22 -6.95 12.37 16.89
N VAL A 23 -7.10 13.41 16.06
CA VAL A 23 -8.39 14.11 15.94
C VAL A 23 -9.44 13.21 15.29
N ARG A 24 -9.12 12.61 14.14
CA ARG A 24 -10.07 11.83 13.34
C ARG A 24 -10.67 10.66 14.12
N SER A 25 -9.89 10.04 15.02
CA SER A 25 -10.33 8.90 15.83
C SER A 25 -11.39 9.23 16.88
N VAL A 26 -11.59 10.51 17.19
CA VAL A 26 -12.53 10.97 18.24
C VAL A 26 -13.73 11.69 17.65
N ILE A 27 -13.56 12.41 16.52
CA ILE A 27 -14.65 13.19 15.93
C ILE A 27 -15.53 12.35 14.99
N PRO A 28 -16.85 12.62 14.91
CA PRO A 28 -17.76 11.85 14.07
C PRO A 28 -17.52 12.07 12.57
N PHE A 29 -17.63 11.02 11.76
CA PHE A 29 -17.46 11.10 10.29
C PHE A 29 -18.58 11.86 9.58
N SER A 30 -19.67 12.20 10.27
CA SER A 30 -20.73 13.07 9.74
C SER A 30 -20.32 14.55 9.68
N ALA A 31 -19.24 14.94 10.35
CA ALA A 31 -18.73 16.31 10.37
C ALA A 31 -17.46 16.42 9.51
N PRO A 32 -17.39 17.40 8.58
CA PRO A 32 -16.18 17.66 7.81
C PRO A 32 -15.01 18.05 8.70
N LEU A 33 -13.82 17.51 8.41
CA LEU A 33 -12.58 17.85 9.08
C LEU A 33 -11.70 18.72 8.16
N HIS A 34 -11.46 19.95 8.60
CA HIS A 34 -10.56 20.89 7.94
C HIS A 34 -9.13 20.81 8.51
N LEU A 35 -8.13 20.76 7.64
CA LEU A 35 -6.72 20.86 8.01
C LEU A 35 -6.18 22.24 7.64
N PHE A 36 -5.96 23.08 8.66
CA PHE A 36 -5.49 24.45 8.45
C PHE A 36 -4.05 24.47 7.93
N GLY A 37 -3.77 25.28 6.92
CA GLY A 37 -2.43 25.58 6.42
C GLY A 37 -1.76 24.48 5.57
N ALA A 38 -2.41 23.34 5.33
CA ALA A 38 -1.85 22.22 4.58
C ALA A 38 -2.01 22.38 3.05
N GLY A 39 -1.25 23.32 2.50
CA GLY A 39 -1.29 23.62 1.07
C GLY A 39 -0.29 22.89 0.18
N HIS A 40 0.65 22.11 0.73
CA HIS A 40 1.70 21.49 -0.08
C HIS A 40 1.21 20.17 -0.73
N PRO A 41 1.39 19.95 -2.05
CA PRO A 41 0.91 18.74 -2.74
C PRO A 41 1.33 17.41 -2.09
N LEU A 42 2.51 17.37 -1.47
CA LEU A 42 3.08 16.15 -0.89
C LEU A 42 2.24 15.55 0.25
N ILE A 43 1.58 16.37 1.08
CA ILE A 43 0.81 15.89 2.25
C ILE A 43 -0.64 15.54 1.91
N VAL A 44 -1.18 16.12 0.83
CA VAL A 44 -2.60 15.99 0.42
C VAL A 44 -3.08 14.53 0.42
N PRO A 45 -2.44 13.57 -0.29
CA PRO A 45 -2.96 12.21 -0.36
C PRO A 45 -2.99 11.51 1.00
N PHE A 46 -1.98 11.73 1.85
CA PHE A 46 -1.91 11.12 3.18
C PHE A 46 -3.00 11.65 4.11
N ALA A 47 -3.18 12.97 4.13
CA ALA A 47 -4.19 13.61 4.95
C ALA A 47 -5.61 13.20 4.53
N VAL A 48 -5.87 13.09 3.22
CA VAL A 48 -7.16 12.61 2.70
C VAL A 48 -7.40 11.13 3.04
N ALA A 49 -6.37 10.27 3.02
CA ALA A 49 -6.52 8.88 3.45
C ALA A 49 -6.91 8.72 4.92
N LEU A 50 -6.57 9.71 5.75
CA LEU A 50 -7.02 9.80 7.14
C LEU A 50 -8.34 10.58 7.32
N GLY A 51 -9.05 10.91 6.24
CA GLY A 51 -10.37 11.55 6.32
C GLY A 51 -10.33 13.05 6.61
N ILE A 52 -9.32 13.77 6.11
CA ILE A 52 -9.40 15.22 5.92
C ILE A 52 -10.24 15.53 4.69
N ASP A 53 -11.22 16.42 4.84
CA ASP A 53 -12.18 16.78 3.79
C ASP A 53 -11.81 18.08 3.08
N THR A 54 -11.25 19.04 3.82
CA THR A 54 -10.90 20.37 3.29
C THR A 54 -9.54 20.84 3.82
N MET A 55 -8.87 21.66 3.01
CA MET A 55 -7.57 22.25 3.32
C MET A 55 -7.53 23.67 2.74
N ASP A 56 -6.77 24.55 3.36
CA ASP A 56 -6.41 25.86 2.82
C ASP A 56 -4.90 25.95 2.57
N SER A 57 -4.50 26.95 1.78
CA SER A 57 -3.10 27.14 1.38
C SER A 57 -2.75 28.62 1.35
N ALA A 58 -1.85 29.03 2.25
CA ALA A 58 -1.05 30.25 2.07
C ALA A 58 0.29 29.94 1.36
N SER A 59 0.69 28.66 1.32
CA SER A 59 2.01 28.27 0.83
C SER A 59 2.22 28.58 -0.65
N TYR A 60 1.17 28.58 -1.47
CA TYR A 60 1.30 28.87 -2.91
C TYR A 60 1.95 30.25 -3.17
N ILE A 61 1.57 31.28 -2.41
CA ILE A 61 2.06 32.65 -2.56
C ILE A 61 3.31 32.91 -1.71
N LEU A 62 3.40 32.32 -0.51
CA LEU A 62 4.60 32.44 0.32
C LEU A 62 5.81 31.82 -0.40
N TYR A 63 5.63 30.63 -0.98
CA TYR A 63 6.69 29.96 -1.73
C TYR A 63 7.05 30.77 -2.97
N ALA A 64 6.06 31.30 -3.69
CA ALA A 64 6.32 32.14 -4.84
C ALA A 64 7.14 33.40 -4.50
N LYS A 65 6.86 34.06 -3.37
CA LYS A 65 7.63 35.21 -2.87
C LYS A 65 9.09 34.87 -2.58
N ASP A 66 9.35 33.63 -2.19
CA ASP A 66 10.68 33.07 -1.91
C ASP A 66 11.33 32.43 -3.14
N GLY A 67 10.74 32.56 -4.34
CA GLY A 67 11.28 31.95 -5.56
C GLY A 67 11.15 30.43 -5.61
N ARG A 68 10.23 29.84 -4.84
CA ARG A 68 10.01 28.40 -4.73
C ARG A 68 8.89 27.91 -5.67
N TYR A 69 9.21 26.84 -6.39
CA TYR A 69 8.39 26.16 -7.39
C TYR A 69 7.90 24.81 -6.85
N MET A 70 6.61 24.67 -6.62
CA MET A 70 6.02 23.41 -6.14
C MET A 70 5.93 22.35 -7.23
N THR A 71 6.09 21.10 -6.84
CA THR A 71 5.81 19.93 -7.67
C THR A 71 5.04 18.89 -6.87
N SER A 72 4.63 17.81 -7.52
CA SER A 72 4.03 16.67 -6.81
C SER A 72 5.03 15.96 -5.89
N LYS A 73 6.34 16.08 -6.13
CA LYS A 73 7.40 15.35 -5.39
C LYS A 73 8.07 16.18 -4.31
N GLY A 74 7.90 17.50 -4.33
CA GLY A 74 8.63 18.41 -3.47
C GLY A 74 8.64 19.82 -4.01
N THR A 75 9.59 20.63 -3.57
CA THR A 75 9.74 22.02 -3.98
C THR A 75 11.15 22.26 -4.51
N TYR A 76 11.27 22.99 -5.60
CA TYR A 76 12.53 23.47 -6.16
C TYR A 76 12.68 24.97 -5.94
N ARG A 77 13.91 25.49 -5.92
CA ARG A 77 14.13 26.91 -6.17
C ARG A 77 14.14 27.14 -7.67
N LEU A 78 13.56 28.26 -8.11
CA LEU A 78 13.50 28.60 -9.53
C LEU A 78 14.90 28.71 -10.16
N GLU A 79 15.88 29.20 -9.39
CA GLU A 79 17.28 29.34 -9.83
C GLU A 79 17.96 28.01 -10.16
N ASP A 80 17.52 26.90 -9.54
CA ASP A 80 18.09 25.57 -9.75
C ASP A 80 17.44 24.80 -10.91
N LEU A 81 16.38 25.35 -11.52
CA LEU A 81 15.64 24.66 -12.57
C LEU A 81 16.22 24.92 -13.96
N GLY A 82 16.68 23.86 -14.63
CA GLY A 82 16.96 23.88 -16.06
C GLY A 82 15.72 23.67 -16.94
N TYR A 83 14.70 22.98 -16.43
CA TYR A 83 13.44 22.70 -17.13
C TYR A 83 12.26 22.80 -16.17
N PHE A 84 11.08 23.15 -16.66
CA PHE A 84 9.84 23.01 -15.89
C PHE A 84 9.26 21.59 -16.05
N PRO A 85 9.21 20.76 -14.99
CA PRO A 85 8.58 19.44 -15.03
C PRO A 85 7.05 19.55 -14.90
N CYS A 86 6.42 20.42 -15.69
CA CYS A 86 5.00 20.73 -15.62
C CYS A 86 4.46 21.16 -17.00
N THR A 87 3.18 20.86 -17.22
CA THR A 87 2.45 21.16 -18.46
C THR A 87 1.30 22.14 -18.24
N CYS A 88 1.29 22.90 -17.13
CA CYS A 88 0.26 23.92 -16.91
C CYS A 88 0.33 25.03 -17.98
N PRO A 89 -0.74 25.83 -18.17
CA PRO A 89 -0.79 26.87 -19.22
C PRO A 89 0.33 27.92 -19.18
N LEU A 90 1.03 28.02 -18.04
CA LEU A 90 2.17 28.90 -17.82
C LEU A 90 3.49 28.21 -18.18
N CYS A 91 3.76 27.03 -17.60
CA CYS A 91 4.98 26.27 -17.85
C CYS A 91 5.11 25.79 -19.30
N SER A 92 4.01 25.67 -20.05
CA SER A 92 4.05 25.32 -21.47
C SER A 92 4.49 26.46 -22.39
N LYS A 93 4.55 27.70 -21.90
CA LYS A 93 4.84 28.91 -22.69
C LYS A 93 6.14 29.60 -22.30
N HIS A 94 6.80 29.14 -21.24
CA HIS A 94 7.97 29.81 -20.66
C HIS A 94 9.03 28.78 -20.25
N SER A 95 10.30 29.17 -20.34
CA SER A 95 11.41 28.44 -19.72
C SER A 95 11.75 28.99 -18.33
N PRO A 96 12.47 28.23 -17.47
CA PRO A 96 12.97 28.76 -16.20
C PRO A 96 13.79 30.04 -16.37
N GLU A 97 14.67 30.10 -17.38
CA GLU A 97 15.50 31.27 -17.66
C GLU A 97 14.66 32.52 -17.97
N ASP A 98 13.60 32.37 -18.78
CA ASP A 98 12.70 33.47 -19.11
C ASP A 98 12.08 34.08 -17.84
N ILE A 99 11.61 33.21 -16.94
CA ILE A 99 10.98 33.62 -15.69
C ILE A 99 11.98 34.24 -14.72
N GLN A 100 13.22 33.76 -14.69
CA GLN A 100 14.28 34.36 -13.87
C GLN A 100 14.65 35.78 -14.33
N ARG A 101 14.62 36.05 -15.64
CA ARG A 101 14.87 37.37 -16.22
C ARG A 101 13.72 38.37 -16.01
N MET A 102 12.52 37.91 -15.66
CA MET A 102 11.39 38.78 -15.40
C MET A 102 11.55 39.62 -14.10
N PRO A 103 10.92 40.80 -14.03
CA PRO A 103 10.79 41.57 -12.79
C PRO A 103 10.21 40.71 -11.67
N ARG A 104 10.66 40.96 -10.43
CA ARG A 104 10.26 40.17 -9.24
C ARG A 104 8.75 39.99 -9.11
N SER A 105 7.96 41.05 -9.35
CA SER A 105 6.49 40.97 -9.26
C SER A 105 5.90 39.95 -10.23
N LYS A 106 6.35 39.94 -11.49
CA LYS A 106 5.91 39.00 -12.52
C LYS A 106 6.38 37.57 -12.26
N ARG A 107 7.58 37.41 -11.73
CA ARG A 107 8.10 36.11 -11.28
C ARG A 107 7.26 35.51 -10.16
N VAL A 108 6.92 36.32 -9.15
CA VAL A 108 6.07 35.89 -8.03
C VAL A 108 4.66 35.54 -8.53
N GLU A 109 4.09 36.35 -9.41
CA GLU A 109 2.79 36.07 -10.05
C GLU A 109 2.80 34.72 -10.78
N PHE A 110 3.82 34.47 -11.61
CA PHE A 110 3.99 33.21 -12.34
C PHE A 110 4.08 32.02 -11.38
N LEU A 111 4.98 32.09 -10.38
CA LEU A 111 5.19 31.00 -9.44
C LEU A 111 3.94 30.73 -8.60
N ALA A 112 3.24 31.77 -8.16
CA ALA A 112 2.01 31.62 -7.37
C ALA A 112 0.92 30.90 -8.15
N LEU A 113 0.70 31.29 -9.41
CA LEU A 113 -0.28 30.65 -10.28
C LEU A 113 0.11 29.20 -10.60
N HIS A 114 1.38 28.94 -10.92
CA HIS A 114 1.90 27.58 -11.11
C HIS A 114 1.69 26.70 -9.86
N ASN A 115 2.00 27.24 -8.68
CA ASN A 115 1.82 26.53 -7.41
C ASN A 115 0.35 26.16 -7.19
N LEU A 116 -0.59 27.08 -7.49
CA LEU A 116 -2.03 26.79 -7.45
C LEU A 116 -2.43 25.68 -8.45
N TYR A 117 -1.93 25.72 -9.68
CA TYR A 117 -2.18 24.65 -10.66
C TYR A 117 -1.67 23.29 -10.16
N THR A 118 -0.51 23.27 -9.51
CA THR A 118 0.09 22.05 -8.97
C THR A 118 -0.74 21.47 -7.82
N ILE A 119 -1.19 22.32 -6.90
CA ILE A 119 -2.09 21.92 -5.80
C ILE A 119 -3.41 21.39 -6.36
N LEU A 120 -4.02 22.10 -7.30
CA LEU A 120 -5.27 21.68 -7.92
C LEU A 120 -5.14 20.35 -8.67
N ARG A 121 -4.02 20.14 -9.37
CA ARG A 121 -3.71 18.86 -10.02
C ARG A 121 -3.64 17.74 -8.98
N GLU A 122 -2.94 17.94 -7.87
CA GLU A 122 -2.84 16.96 -6.80
C GLU A 122 -4.21 16.54 -6.27
N PHE A 123 -5.09 17.51 -5.98
CA PHE A 123 -6.46 17.20 -5.57
C PHE A 123 -7.25 16.41 -6.61
N ARG A 124 -7.02 16.65 -7.91
CA ARG A 124 -7.67 15.88 -8.99
C ARG A 124 -7.16 14.44 -9.04
N GLU A 125 -5.85 14.23 -8.93
CA GLU A 125 -5.23 12.90 -8.86
C GLU A 125 -5.76 12.12 -7.66
N VAL A 126 -5.79 12.73 -6.47
CA VAL A 126 -6.32 12.10 -5.25
C VAL A 126 -7.79 11.74 -5.39
N LYS A 127 -8.62 12.64 -5.93
CA LYS A 127 -10.04 12.35 -6.19
C LYS A 127 -10.23 11.21 -7.18
N GLN A 128 -9.41 11.14 -8.23
CA GLN A 128 -9.45 10.06 -9.20
C GLN A 128 -9.01 8.73 -8.56
N ALA A 129 -7.94 8.72 -7.77
CA ALA A 129 -7.48 7.54 -7.04
C ALA A 129 -8.56 7.03 -6.06
N ILE A 130 -9.28 7.92 -5.36
CA ILE A 130 -10.42 7.54 -4.51
C ILE A 130 -11.54 6.91 -5.35
N ARG A 131 -11.88 7.51 -6.49
CA ARG A 131 -12.93 6.99 -7.39
C ARG A 131 -12.60 5.58 -7.84
N GLU A 132 -11.36 5.31 -8.21
CA GLU A 132 -10.85 4.01 -8.64
C GLU A 132 -10.60 3.01 -7.49
N GLY A 133 -10.56 3.49 -6.24
CA GLY A 133 -10.22 2.66 -5.08
C GLY A 133 -8.72 2.35 -4.98
N ARG A 134 -7.87 3.28 -5.45
CA ARG A 134 -6.42 3.16 -5.57
C ARG A 134 -5.65 4.23 -4.79
N LEU A 135 -6.29 4.84 -3.78
CA LEU A 135 -5.66 5.89 -2.99
C LEU A 135 -4.41 5.38 -2.25
N TRP A 136 -4.43 4.14 -1.76
CA TRP A 136 -3.27 3.56 -1.07
C TRP A 136 -2.10 3.37 -2.04
N GLU A 137 -2.35 2.81 -3.21
CA GLU A 137 -1.36 2.63 -4.27
C GLU A 137 -0.78 3.98 -4.74
N TYR A 138 -1.62 5.02 -4.83
CA TYR A 138 -1.17 6.38 -5.12
C TYR A 138 -0.22 6.91 -4.03
N ILE A 139 -0.56 6.69 -2.76
CA ILE A 139 0.27 7.07 -1.61
C ILE A 139 1.58 6.29 -1.59
N GLU A 140 1.55 4.99 -1.87
CA GLU A 140 2.75 4.13 -1.93
C GLU A 140 3.72 4.66 -3.00
N GLY A 141 3.23 4.97 -4.20
CA GLY A 141 4.04 5.60 -5.25
C GLY A 141 4.57 6.99 -4.83
N LYS A 142 3.75 7.78 -4.12
CA LYS A 142 4.14 9.10 -3.58
C LYS A 142 5.26 8.98 -2.55
N ALA A 143 5.21 7.97 -1.69
CA ALA A 143 6.17 7.74 -0.63
C ALA A 143 7.60 7.54 -1.17
N SER A 144 7.73 6.98 -2.37
CA SER A 144 9.01 6.79 -3.06
C SER A 144 9.58 8.06 -3.69
N SER A 145 8.87 9.19 -3.63
CA SER A 145 9.30 10.45 -4.26
C SER A 145 10.13 11.37 -3.37
N HIS A 146 10.03 11.25 -2.04
CA HIS A 146 10.71 12.13 -1.10
C HIS A 146 10.86 11.49 0.30
N PRO A 147 11.99 11.67 1.02
CA PRO A 147 12.18 11.09 2.35
C PRO A 147 11.09 11.45 3.38
N ALA A 148 10.59 12.69 3.36
CA ALA A 148 9.48 13.10 4.22
C ALA A 148 8.16 12.37 3.90
N ALA A 149 7.88 12.14 2.61
CA ALA A 149 6.72 11.34 2.21
C ALA A 149 6.90 9.88 2.62
N ARG A 150 8.13 9.36 2.57
CA ARG A 150 8.45 8.03 3.09
C ARG A 150 8.16 7.91 4.58
N ARG A 151 8.64 8.86 5.39
CA ARG A 151 8.35 8.89 6.85
C ARG A 151 6.86 8.98 7.13
N ALA A 152 6.14 9.85 6.41
CA ALA A 152 4.69 9.94 6.53
C ALA A 152 4.00 8.61 6.19
N PHE A 153 4.48 7.89 5.17
CA PHE A 153 3.95 6.58 4.82
C PHE A 153 4.20 5.53 5.90
N GLU A 154 5.42 5.48 6.46
CA GLU A 154 5.72 4.59 7.60
C GLU A 154 4.79 4.84 8.79
N GLN A 155 4.50 6.11 9.07
CA GLN A 155 3.56 6.46 10.11
C GLN A 155 2.12 6.07 9.75
N LEU A 156 1.69 6.32 8.51
CA LEU A 156 0.35 5.97 8.03
C LEU A 156 0.06 4.47 8.12
N LYS A 157 1.05 3.61 7.85
CA LYS A 157 0.92 2.14 7.95
C LYS A 157 0.44 1.68 9.32
N LYS A 158 0.86 2.37 10.40
CA LYS A 158 0.43 2.06 11.78
C LYS A 158 -1.08 2.23 11.96
N TYR A 159 -1.72 3.05 11.12
CA TYR A 159 -3.15 3.34 11.14
C TYR A 159 -3.94 2.60 10.05
N ALA A 160 -3.31 1.65 9.33
CA ALA A 160 -3.95 0.91 8.24
C ALA A 160 -5.24 0.18 8.69
N GLU A 161 -5.30 -0.34 9.91
CA GLU A 161 -6.51 -0.98 10.43
C GLU A 161 -7.65 0.03 10.66
N PHE A 162 -7.33 1.22 11.18
CA PHE A 162 -8.31 2.30 11.32
C PHE A 162 -8.87 2.71 9.97
N ILE A 163 -8.00 2.88 8.97
CA ILE A 163 -8.39 3.23 7.60
C ILE A 163 -9.29 2.14 7.02
N TYR A 164 -8.95 0.86 7.21
CA TYR A 164 -9.76 -0.26 6.74
C TYR A 164 -11.18 -0.25 7.30
N ARG A 165 -11.33 -0.04 8.62
CA ARG A 165 -12.64 -0.07 9.31
C ARG A 165 -13.62 0.97 8.76
N HIS A 166 -13.10 2.06 8.22
CA HIS A 166 -13.88 3.16 7.64
C HIS A 166 -13.86 3.16 6.10
N SER A 167 -13.30 2.12 5.47
CA SER A 167 -13.27 1.95 4.02
C SER A 167 -14.37 1.00 3.56
N PRO A 168 -14.98 1.23 2.38
CA PRO A 168 -15.89 0.25 1.78
C PRO A 168 -15.17 -1.09 1.52
N ILE A 169 -15.77 -2.20 1.97
CA ILE A 169 -15.14 -3.53 1.88
C ILE A 169 -15.00 -4.00 0.43
N VAL A 170 -16.01 -3.75 -0.41
CA VAL A 170 -15.98 -4.02 -1.86
C VAL A 170 -16.83 -2.98 -2.58
N LYS A 171 -16.30 -2.38 -3.65
CA LYS A 171 -17.10 -1.60 -4.62
C LYS A 171 -17.63 -2.55 -5.71
N PRO A 172 -18.84 -2.34 -6.28
CA PRO A 172 -19.35 -3.16 -7.39
C PRO A 172 -18.37 -3.29 -8.57
N ASN A 173 -17.56 -2.24 -8.81
CA ASN A 173 -16.53 -2.19 -9.84
C ASN A 173 -15.11 -2.18 -9.23
N ALA A 174 -14.89 -2.99 -8.19
CA ALA A 174 -13.60 -3.06 -7.51
C ALA A 174 -12.48 -3.40 -8.51
N LYS A 175 -11.51 -2.50 -8.62
CA LYS A 175 -10.29 -2.73 -9.41
C LYS A 175 -9.36 -3.69 -8.67
N ALA A 176 -8.60 -4.44 -9.46
CA ALA A 176 -7.52 -5.27 -8.94
C ALA A 176 -6.56 -4.44 -8.09
N VAL A 177 -6.10 -5.02 -6.97
CA VAL A 177 -5.06 -4.44 -6.13
C VAL A 177 -3.73 -4.56 -6.84
N PHE A 178 -2.96 -3.49 -6.84
CA PHE A 178 -1.59 -3.57 -7.35
C PHE A 178 -0.64 -3.88 -6.20
N ILE A 179 0.17 -4.91 -6.39
CA ILE A 179 1.28 -5.26 -5.52
C ILE A 179 2.53 -4.70 -6.18
N LEU A 180 2.89 -3.48 -5.76
CA LEU A 180 3.90 -2.62 -6.38
C LEU A 180 5.26 -2.73 -5.70
N SER A 181 5.26 -3.00 -4.39
CA SER A 181 6.46 -3.14 -3.58
C SER A 181 6.17 -4.03 -2.37
N ARG A 182 7.20 -4.29 -1.57
CA ARG A 182 7.06 -4.98 -0.28
C ARG A 182 6.08 -4.24 0.65
N ASP A 183 5.97 -2.92 0.53
CA ASP A 183 5.05 -2.12 1.34
C ASP A 183 3.57 -2.38 1.02
N SER A 184 3.27 -2.97 -0.13
CA SER A 184 1.90 -3.34 -0.48
C SER A 184 1.29 -4.32 0.54
N VAL A 185 2.09 -5.05 1.33
CA VAL A 185 1.59 -5.88 2.45
C VAL A 185 0.80 -5.05 3.47
N TYR A 186 1.14 -3.77 3.65
CA TYR A 186 0.45 -2.83 4.55
C TYR A 186 -0.76 -2.16 3.91
N ASN A 187 -1.04 -2.39 2.62
CA ASN A 187 -2.28 -1.95 2.03
C ASN A 187 -3.45 -2.54 2.85
N PRO A 188 -4.36 -1.72 3.40
CA PRO A 188 -5.46 -2.19 4.23
C PRO A 188 -6.26 -3.32 3.56
N ARG A 189 -6.37 -3.28 2.23
CA ARG A 189 -7.06 -4.28 1.42
C ARG A 189 -6.31 -5.62 1.29
N ILE A 190 -5.02 -5.68 1.65
CA ILE A 190 -4.19 -6.88 1.71
C ILE A 190 -4.00 -7.30 3.18
N MET A 191 -3.51 -6.39 4.01
CA MET A 191 -3.17 -6.61 5.41
C MET A 191 -4.33 -7.22 6.21
N VAL A 192 -5.53 -6.64 6.07
CA VAL A 192 -6.67 -7.07 6.89
C VAL A 192 -7.23 -8.43 6.46
N PRO A 193 -7.47 -8.72 5.17
CA PRO A 193 -7.82 -10.09 4.75
C PRO A 193 -6.77 -11.12 5.15
N ARG A 194 -5.49 -10.82 4.95
CA ARG A 194 -4.36 -11.68 5.35
C ARG A 194 -4.42 -12.03 6.84
N ARG A 195 -4.59 -11.03 7.71
CA ARG A 195 -4.76 -11.24 9.17
C ARG A 195 -6.04 -12.00 9.53
N ARG A 196 -7.16 -11.68 8.89
CA ARG A 196 -8.47 -12.31 9.17
C ARG A 196 -8.48 -13.79 8.86
N VAL A 197 -7.78 -14.24 7.82
CA VAL A 197 -7.63 -15.69 7.55
C VAL A 197 -7.02 -16.38 8.76
N VAL A 198 -5.92 -15.84 9.27
CA VAL A 198 -5.18 -16.40 10.41
C VAL A 198 -5.98 -16.36 11.72
N GLU A 199 -6.77 -15.30 11.93
CA GLU A 199 -7.59 -15.14 13.14
C GLU A 199 -8.86 -15.99 13.13
N ARG A 200 -9.53 -16.12 11.97
CA ARG A 200 -10.89 -16.68 11.89
C ARG A 200 -10.94 -18.09 11.32
N PHE A 201 -9.96 -18.49 10.52
CA PHE A 201 -10.01 -19.76 9.83
C PHE A 201 -9.11 -20.78 10.53
N ASN A 202 -9.71 -21.47 11.51
CA ASN A 202 -9.06 -22.46 12.35
C ASN A 202 -9.78 -23.83 12.35
N PRO A 203 -10.10 -24.41 11.18
CA PRO A 203 -10.63 -25.77 11.14
C PRO A 203 -9.59 -26.77 11.65
N LYS A 204 -10.03 -27.86 12.26
CA LYS A 204 -9.13 -28.92 12.75
C LYS A 204 -8.98 -30.04 11.75
N ALA A 205 -7.81 -30.14 11.12
CA ALA A 205 -7.53 -31.13 10.07
C ALA A 205 -6.34 -32.05 10.44
N ARG A 206 -6.34 -33.25 9.84
CA ARG A 206 -5.19 -34.20 9.88
C ARG A 206 -4.29 -34.08 8.65
N CYS A 207 -4.76 -33.39 7.61
CA CYS A 207 -4.04 -33.18 6.37
C CYS A 207 -4.34 -31.80 5.78
N ILE A 208 -3.32 -31.15 5.21
CA ILE A 208 -3.41 -29.89 4.48
C ILE A 208 -2.74 -30.03 3.12
N ASP A 209 -3.37 -29.48 2.08
CA ASP A 209 -2.76 -29.26 0.78
C ASP A 209 -2.43 -27.77 0.63
N LEU A 210 -1.14 -27.41 0.54
CA LEU A 210 -0.67 -26.06 0.25
C LEU A 210 -0.36 -25.93 -1.24
N VAL A 211 -1.18 -25.18 -1.97
CA VAL A 211 -1.10 -25.05 -3.43
C VAL A 211 -0.56 -23.66 -3.82
N PRO A 212 0.38 -23.54 -4.78
CA PRO A 212 0.85 -22.24 -5.22
C PRO A 212 -0.21 -21.52 -6.04
N TYR A 213 -0.30 -20.21 -5.85
CA TYR A 213 -0.72 -19.33 -6.93
C TYR A 213 0.50 -18.99 -7.80
N THR A 214 0.46 -19.34 -9.08
CA THR A 214 1.51 -18.98 -10.03
C THR A 214 0.94 -18.60 -11.38
N ARG A 215 1.60 -17.70 -12.11
CA ARG A 215 1.27 -17.33 -13.51
C ARG A 215 -0.22 -17.02 -13.72
N GLY A 216 -0.86 -16.34 -12.76
CA GLY A 216 -2.28 -15.96 -12.86
C GLY A 216 -3.29 -17.10 -12.60
N ARG A 217 -2.85 -18.27 -12.13
CA ARG A 217 -3.71 -19.45 -11.95
C ARG A 217 -3.36 -20.28 -10.71
N ILE A 218 -4.28 -21.15 -10.34
CA ILE A 218 -4.10 -22.18 -9.31
C ILE A 218 -3.99 -23.53 -10.05
N PRO A 219 -2.78 -24.12 -10.19
CA PRO A 219 -2.55 -25.29 -11.07
C PRO A 219 -3.43 -26.51 -10.77
N LEU A 220 -3.90 -26.66 -9.53
CA LEU A 220 -4.65 -27.83 -9.06
C LEU A 220 -6.12 -27.55 -8.76
N GLY A 221 -6.68 -26.41 -9.20
CA GLY A 221 -7.97 -25.88 -8.75
C GLY A 221 -9.18 -26.81 -8.80
N ASN A 222 -9.18 -27.85 -9.66
CA ASN A 222 -10.23 -28.89 -9.71
C ASN A 222 -9.86 -30.21 -9.00
N ARG A 223 -8.58 -30.55 -8.87
CA ARG A 223 -8.14 -31.82 -8.24
C ARG A 223 -8.21 -31.78 -6.71
N SER A 224 -8.02 -30.60 -6.11
CA SER A 224 -8.13 -30.39 -4.66
C SER A 224 -9.56 -30.42 -4.13
N ARG A 225 -10.59 -30.36 -4.98
CA ARG A 225 -12.00 -30.42 -4.55
C ARG A 225 -12.45 -31.82 -4.13
N GLY A 226 -11.64 -32.85 -4.38
CA GLY A 226 -11.92 -34.24 -4.01
C GLY A 226 -10.92 -34.87 -3.02
N SER A 227 -9.96 -34.10 -2.48
CA SER A 227 -9.09 -34.61 -1.41
C SER A 227 -9.78 -34.48 -0.06
N GLU A 228 -9.53 -35.44 0.85
CA GLU A 228 -9.95 -35.33 2.26
C GLU A 228 -9.14 -34.26 3.04
N CYS A 229 -8.10 -33.70 2.41
CA CYS A 229 -7.20 -32.73 2.98
C CYS A 229 -7.76 -31.30 2.85
N LEU A 230 -7.47 -30.47 3.83
CA LEU A 230 -7.88 -29.07 3.79
C LEU A 230 -6.97 -28.28 2.85
N SER A 231 -7.52 -27.71 1.78
CA SER A 231 -6.72 -26.99 0.78
C SER A 231 -6.60 -25.48 1.07
N TYR A 232 -5.37 -25.00 1.05
CA TYR A 232 -5.02 -23.58 1.06
C TYR A 232 -4.17 -23.23 -0.15
N ILE A 233 -4.23 -21.96 -0.53
CA ILE A 233 -3.43 -21.38 -1.58
C ILE A 233 -2.44 -20.41 -0.93
N TYR A 234 -1.17 -20.48 -1.29
CA TYR A 234 -0.18 -19.49 -0.90
C TYR A 234 0.14 -18.55 -2.07
N PHE A 235 0.26 -17.27 -1.73
CA PHE A 235 0.47 -16.15 -2.63
C PHE A 235 1.63 -15.29 -2.09
N PRO A 236 2.54 -14.82 -2.95
CA PRO A 236 3.46 -13.76 -2.56
C PRO A 236 2.68 -12.52 -2.08
N ILE A 237 3.11 -11.91 -0.96
CA ILE A 237 2.52 -10.72 -0.30
C ILE A 237 1.08 -10.90 0.24
N LEU A 238 0.13 -11.46 -0.54
CA LEU A 238 -1.24 -11.72 -0.11
C LEU A 238 -1.34 -12.77 1.01
N GLY A 239 -0.29 -13.57 1.19
CA GLY A 239 -0.20 -14.55 2.25
C GLY A 239 -0.82 -15.88 1.85
N VAL A 240 -1.55 -16.51 2.77
CA VAL A 240 -2.19 -17.80 2.54
C VAL A 240 -3.70 -17.66 2.76
N ALA A 241 -4.49 -18.34 1.94
CA ALA A 241 -5.95 -18.30 2.01
C ALA A 241 -6.56 -19.68 1.73
N PRO A 242 -7.69 -20.04 2.37
CA PRO A 242 -8.42 -21.26 2.03
C PRO A 242 -8.86 -21.25 0.57
N LEU A 243 -8.90 -22.41 -0.07
CA LEU A 243 -9.30 -22.56 -1.48
C LEU A 243 -10.69 -21.94 -1.77
N GLN A 244 -11.60 -21.93 -0.79
CA GLN A 244 -12.94 -21.34 -0.90
C GLN A 244 -12.91 -19.82 -1.12
N LEU A 245 -11.82 -19.15 -0.75
CA LEU A 245 -11.61 -17.72 -0.95
C LEU A 245 -10.90 -17.39 -2.26
N ALA A 246 -10.47 -18.37 -3.06
CA ALA A 246 -9.75 -18.15 -4.31
C ALA A 246 -10.45 -17.18 -5.27
N ASN A 247 -11.78 -17.27 -5.35
CA ASN A 247 -12.61 -16.44 -6.22
C ASN A 247 -13.10 -15.14 -5.54
N ARG A 248 -12.63 -14.85 -4.33
CA ARG A 248 -13.02 -13.66 -3.55
C ARG A 248 -11.93 -12.61 -3.59
N TYR A 249 -12.35 -11.35 -3.59
CA TYR A 249 -11.46 -10.21 -3.43
C TYR A 249 -10.71 -10.27 -2.07
N PRO A 250 -9.39 -9.99 -1.99
CA PRO A 250 -8.48 -9.61 -3.08
C PRO A 250 -7.86 -10.79 -3.85
N TYR A 251 -8.02 -12.03 -3.41
CA TYR A 251 -7.36 -13.22 -3.96
C TYR A 251 -7.69 -13.55 -5.43
N SER A 252 -8.81 -13.05 -5.95
CA SER A 252 -9.16 -13.18 -7.38
C SER A 252 -8.83 -11.96 -8.23
N GLN A 253 -8.44 -10.84 -7.61
CA GLN A 253 -8.37 -9.53 -8.25
C GLN A 253 -7.15 -8.76 -7.75
N PHE A 254 -5.97 -9.14 -8.26
CA PHE A 254 -4.72 -8.47 -8.00
C PHE A 254 -3.77 -8.59 -9.19
N GLU A 255 -2.82 -7.67 -9.28
CA GLU A 255 -1.70 -7.71 -10.21
C GLU A 255 -0.39 -7.66 -9.41
N PHE A 256 0.54 -8.54 -9.77
CA PHE A 256 1.80 -8.73 -9.05
C PHE A 256 2.97 -8.35 -9.95
N GLY A 257 3.71 -7.31 -9.54
CA GLY A 257 4.82 -6.74 -10.33
C GLY A 257 6.19 -6.90 -9.68
N LEU A 258 6.38 -7.91 -8.83
CA LEU A 258 7.59 -8.09 -8.02
C LEU A 258 8.29 -9.42 -8.29
N GLU A 259 9.60 -9.42 -8.09
CA GLU A 259 10.34 -10.66 -7.84
C GLU A 259 10.14 -11.09 -6.38
N VAL A 260 10.00 -12.39 -6.17
CA VAL A 260 9.80 -12.96 -4.83
C VAL A 260 11.15 -13.11 -4.13
N ALA A 261 11.55 -12.08 -3.38
CA ALA A 261 12.78 -12.05 -2.61
C ALA A 261 12.68 -12.79 -1.26
N ASP A 262 13.82 -13.06 -0.63
CA ASP A 262 13.91 -13.88 0.59
C ASP A 262 13.06 -13.36 1.77
N ASP A 263 12.94 -12.06 1.95
CA ASP A 263 12.12 -11.50 3.04
C ASP A 263 10.62 -11.71 2.83
N ILE A 264 10.14 -11.74 1.57
CA ILE A 264 8.77 -12.11 1.23
C ILE A 264 8.55 -13.60 1.53
N ILE A 265 9.55 -14.44 1.23
CA ILE A 265 9.53 -15.88 1.51
C ILE A 265 9.50 -16.12 3.02
N ASP A 266 10.34 -15.41 3.77
CA ASP A 266 10.41 -15.51 5.23
C ASP A 266 9.07 -15.10 5.86
N ASP A 267 8.52 -13.93 5.49
CA ASP A 267 7.18 -13.47 5.93
C ASP A 267 6.07 -14.50 5.63
N LEU A 268 6.06 -15.05 4.41
CA LEU A 268 5.08 -16.07 4.02
C LEU A 268 5.29 -17.37 4.82
N SER A 269 6.53 -17.77 5.09
CA SER A 269 6.85 -18.97 5.87
C SER A 269 6.32 -18.88 7.30
N TYR A 270 6.49 -17.73 7.97
CA TYR A 270 5.95 -17.51 9.31
C TYR A 270 4.42 -17.52 9.32
N LEU A 271 3.78 -16.89 8.33
CA LEU A 271 2.33 -16.87 8.22
C LEU A 271 1.75 -18.28 8.02
N VAL A 272 2.33 -19.05 7.10
CA VAL A 272 1.89 -20.42 6.83
C VAL A 272 2.10 -21.28 8.07
N PHE A 273 3.27 -21.18 8.73
CA PHE A 273 3.55 -21.92 9.95
C PHE A 273 2.56 -21.61 11.08
N GLU A 274 2.18 -20.34 11.27
CA GLU A 274 1.15 -19.95 12.24
C GLU A 274 -0.20 -20.64 11.95
N ILE A 275 -0.60 -20.73 10.67
CA ILE A 275 -1.81 -21.47 10.28
C ILE A 275 -1.67 -22.96 10.58
N LEU A 276 -0.52 -23.58 10.31
CA LEU A 276 -0.29 -25.00 10.61
C LEU A 276 -0.45 -25.29 12.11
N LEU A 277 0.13 -24.44 12.97
CA LEU A 277 -0.01 -24.56 14.42
C LEU A 277 -1.44 -24.40 14.92
N LYS A 278 -2.26 -23.60 14.22
CA LYS A 278 -3.69 -23.45 14.52
C LYS A 278 -4.49 -24.65 14.05
N VAL A 279 -4.32 -25.08 12.79
CA VAL A 279 -5.13 -26.14 12.16
C VAL A 279 -4.85 -27.53 12.74
N ARG A 280 -3.66 -27.78 13.29
CA ARG A 280 -3.34 -29.09 13.91
C ARG A 280 -4.29 -29.42 15.06
N ARG A 281 -4.60 -30.71 15.18
CA ARG A 281 -5.26 -31.27 16.37
C ARG A 281 -4.19 -31.57 17.43
N ILE A 282 -4.44 -31.17 18.66
CA ILE A 282 -3.55 -31.49 19.78
C ILE A 282 -3.48 -33.02 19.92
N GLY A 283 -2.28 -33.58 19.97
CA GLY A 283 -2.05 -35.03 20.07
C GLY A 283 -2.25 -35.79 18.76
N SER A 284 -2.12 -35.14 17.60
CA SER A 284 -2.13 -35.82 16.30
C SER A 284 -1.17 -35.15 15.32
N THR A 285 -0.41 -35.95 14.58
CA THR A 285 0.42 -35.46 13.50
C THR A 285 -0.44 -34.95 12.34
N ILE A 286 -0.16 -33.75 11.85
CA ILE A 286 -0.73 -33.21 10.62
C ILE A 286 0.21 -33.45 9.45
N THR A 287 -0.30 -34.01 8.36
CA THR A 287 0.44 -34.14 7.09
C THR A 287 0.22 -32.89 6.25
N VAL A 288 1.30 -32.25 5.80
CA VAL A 288 1.26 -31.04 4.97
C VAL A 288 1.87 -31.35 3.61
N ASN A 289 1.02 -31.48 2.60
CA ASN A 289 1.45 -31.63 1.21
C ASN A 289 1.66 -30.24 0.62
N MET A 290 2.91 -29.82 0.46
CA MET A 290 3.24 -28.57 -0.20
C MET A 290 3.54 -28.83 -1.67
N TYR A 291 2.70 -28.29 -2.54
CA TYR A 291 2.89 -28.37 -3.98
C TYR A 291 3.83 -27.25 -4.43
N VAL A 292 4.76 -27.54 -5.34
CA VAL A 292 5.64 -26.53 -5.95
C VAL A 292 5.68 -26.73 -7.46
N CYS A 293 5.78 -25.63 -8.19
CA CYS A 293 5.88 -25.63 -9.64
C CYS A 293 7.31 -25.84 -10.09
N GLN A 294 7.52 -26.71 -11.07
CA GLN A 294 8.85 -26.94 -11.63
C GLN A 294 9.47 -25.64 -12.16
N GLY A 295 10.67 -25.31 -11.70
CA GLY A 295 11.42 -24.10 -12.09
C GLY A 295 11.09 -22.83 -11.30
N GLU A 296 10.22 -22.89 -10.28
CA GLU A 296 9.91 -21.76 -9.40
C GLU A 296 10.74 -21.82 -8.10
N GLU A 297 12.01 -21.38 -8.15
CA GLU A 297 13.00 -21.50 -7.07
C GLU A 297 12.51 -20.94 -5.71
N TRP A 298 11.76 -19.84 -5.71
CA TRP A 298 11.24 -19.23 -4.48
C TRP A 298 10.27 -20.15 -3.72
N GLN A 299 9.57 -21.05 -4.42
CA GLN A 299 8.65 -22.01 -3.80
C GLN A 299 9.41 -23.13 -3.08
N GLU A 300 10.54 -23.57 -3.64
CA GLU A 300 11.44 -24.54 -3.01
C GLU A 300 12.13 -23.94 -1.78
N LYS A 301 12.53 -22.66 -1.86
CA LYS A 301 13.02 -21.90 -0.70
C LYS A 301 11.96 -21.80 0.41
N LEU A 302 10.71 -21.49 0.05
CA LEU A 302 9.59 -21.46 1.01
C LEU A 302 9.41 -22.82 1.70
N TYR A 303 9.42 -23.92 0.95
CA TYR A 303 9.36 -25.27 1.53
C TYR A 303 10.50 -25.52 2.52
N SER A 304 11.73 -25.16 2.15
CA SER A 304 12.91 -25.33 3.00
C SER A 304 12.81 -24.53 4.30
N ARG A 305 12.29 -23.29 4.25
CA ARG A 305 12.03 -22.46 5.45
C ARG A 305 10.96 -23.11 6.34
N LEU A 306 9.87 -23.59 5.75
CA LEU A 306 8.80 -24.26 6.49
C LEU A 306 9.25 -25.58 7.11
N LEU A 307 10.07 -26.36 6.42
CA LEU A 307 10.65 -27.60 6.95
C LEU A 307 11.55 -27.31 8.15
N SER A 308 12.36 -26.26 8.09
CA SER A 308 13.18 -25.82 9.22
C SER A 308 12.33 -25.44 10.44
N LEU A 309 11.27 -24.64 10.25
CA LEU A 309 10.32 -24.27 11.30
C LEU A 309 9.58 -25.50 11.88
N ALA A 310 9.18 -26.45 11.04
CA ALA A 310 8.47 -27.66 11.45
C ALA A 310 9.35 -28.69 12.16
N THR A 311 10.68 -28.68 11.95
CA THR A 311 11.59 -29.67 12.57
C THR A 311 11.58 -29.61 14.10
N GLY A 312 11.24 -28.45 14.68
CA GLY A 312 11.03 -28.27 16.13
C GLY A 312 9.69 -28.82 16.65
N GLU A 313 8.78 -29.25 15.77
CA GLU A 313 7.41 -29.64 16.10
C GLU A 313 7.14 -31.10 15.68
N ILE A 314 7.09 -32.01 16.67
CA ILE A 314 6.92 -33.46 16.43
C ILE A 314 5.59 -33.79 15.71
N ASP A 315 4.62 -32.88 15.77
CA ASP A 315 3.28 -33.07 15.23
C ASP A 315 3.10 -32.56 13.79
N ILE A 316 4.14 -32.10 13.08
CA ILE A 316 4.01 -31.61 11.69
C ILE A 316 4.89 -32.44 10.76
N LYS A 317 4.26 -33.16 9.82
CA LYS A 317 4.95 -33.91 8.76
C LYS A 317 4.82 -33.17 7.43
N MET A 318 5.92 -32.64 6.92
CA MET A 318 5.98 -31.94 5.63
C MET A 318 6.27 -32.92 4.47
N GLU A 319 5.53 -32.82 3.37
CA GLU A 319 5.78 -33.55 2.13
C GLU A 319 5.82 -32.59 0.94
N LEU A 320 6.91 -32.60 0.17
CA LEU A 320 7.04 -31.82 -1.07
C LEU A 320 6.42 -32.58 -2.25
N LYS A 321 5.62 -31.90 -3.07
CA LYS A 321 5.04 -32.44 -4.31
C LYS A 321 5.34 -31.49 -5.48
N THR A 322 6.24 -31.89 -6.38
CA THR A 322 6.54 -31.10 -7.58
C THR A 322 5.50 -31.34 -8.67
N ILE A 323 5.00 -30.28 -9.29
CA ILE A 323 3.97 -30.30 -10.33
C ILE A 323 4.37 -29.45 -11.54
N ASN A 324 3.81 -29.79 -12.70
CA ASN A 324 3.92 -28.98 -13.90
C ASN A 324 2.90 -27.83 -13.87
N CYS A 325 3.41 -26.61 -13.98
CA CYS A 325 2.69 -25.35 -14.07
C CYS A 325 3.15 -24.59 -15.32
#